data_AF-A0A3D4H951-F1
#
_entry.id   AF-A0A3D4H951-F1
#
_cell.length_a   1.000
_cell.length_b   1.000
_cell.length_c   1.000
_cell.angle_alpha   90.00
_cell.angle_beta   90.00
_cell.angle_gamma   90.00
#
_symmetry.space_group_name_H-M   'P 1'
#
loop_
_entity.id
_entity.type
_entity.pdbx_description
1 polymer ?
#
loop_
_entity_poly.entity_id
_entity_poly.type
_entity_poly.pdbx_seq_one_letter_code
_entity_poly.pdbx_strand_id
1 'polypeptide(L)'
;MRLDRWNALNRNPSNFILSLFKETGSSISSCIQKDVVRDSDGEIALKGLDLVPSSFNLMDLEHELPNPWEKPFYAHFYQELKPIEKDYDYIFFDCPPSFFHAPQCAVFSSEHIIVPANPDALSIIGFHLLIEKLESFRKQSLRWREDLKAPLPQILGISLNAVKLGTNIDVPLERFNAQIERFAAQNKVPERACVFPEQIRHSVTVERAVLQGLPMVLMSKREASIKVAEDYIRTTQRILELTAEKPSPEEASLLNSFGQN
;
A
#
# COMPACT_ATOMS: atom_id res chain seq x y z
N MET A 1 -15.59 -1.53 7.14
CA MET A 1 -16.69 -2.50 6.89
C MET A 1 -17.13 -3.09 8.23
N ARG A 2 -18.44 -3.06 8.57
CA ARG A 2 -18.96 -3.61 9.83
C ARG A 2 -18.99 -5.13 9.84
N LEU A 3 -18.96 -5.73 11.04
CA LEU A 3 -18.86 -7.18 11.24
C LEU A 3 -19.96 -7.97 10.52
N ASP A 4 -21.20 -7.49 10.50
CA ASP A 4 -22.32 -8.22 9.87
C ASP A 4 -22.15 -8.35 8.35
N ARG A 5 -21.67 -7.30 7.68
CA ARG A 5 -21.35 -7.36 6.24
C ARG A 5 -20.20 -8.33 5.99
N TRP A 6 -19.17 -8.29 6.83
CA TRP A 6 -18.04 -9.22 6.74
C TRP A 6 -18.47 -10.67 6.94
N ASN A 7 -19.33 -10.93 7.91
CA ASN A 7 -19.89 -12.25 8.19
C ASN A 7 -20.75 -12.77 7.04
N ALA A 8 -21.48 -11.89 6.34
CA ALA A 8 -22.19 -12.28 5.13
C ALA A 8 -21.23 -12.67 4.00
N LEU A 9 -20.11 -11.96 3.83
CA LEU A 9 -19.08 -12.31 2.84
C LEU A 9 -18.46 -13.68 3.12
N ASN A 10 -18.17 -13.99 4.39
CA ASN A 10 -17.62 -15.28 4.82
C ASN A 10 -18.48 -16.49 4.41
N ARG A 11 -19.76 -16.30 4.07
CA ARG A 11 -20.62 -17.39 3.58
C ARG A 11 -20.31 -17.82 2.15
N ASN A 12 -19.61 -16.99 1.38
CA ASN A 12 -19.19 -17.31 0.02
C ASN A 12 -17.67 -17.06 -0.17
N PRO A 13 -16.85 -18.11 -0.09
CA PRO A 13 -15.39 -18.00 -0.25
C PRO A 13 -14.94 -17.36 -1.58
N SER A 14 -15.76 -17.44 -2.65
CA SER A 14 -15.42 -16.87 -3.96
C SER A 14 -15.29 -15.34 -3.92
N ASN A 15 -15.81 -14.68 -2.88
CA ASN A 15 -15.74 -13.23 -2.70
C ASN A 15 -14.39 -12.75 -2.14
N PHE A 16 -13.50 -13.66 -1.73
CA PHE A 16 -12.20 -13.33 -1.15
C PHE A 16 -11.07 -13.59 -2.13
N ILE A 17 -10.00 -12.80 -2.02
CA ILE A 17 -8.88 -12.84 -2.97
C ILE A 17 -8.18 -14.21 -3.09
N LEU A 18 -8.30 -15.08 -2.10
CA LEU A 18 -7.75 -16.43 -2.16
C LEU A 18 -8.36 -17.26 -3.31
N SER A 19 -9.63 -17.02 -3.67
CA SER A 19 -10.31 -17.74 -4.77
C SER A 19 -9.56 -17.58 -6.09
N LEU A 20 -8.98 -16.39 -6.33
CA LEU A 20 -8.14 -16.09 -7.48
C LEU A 20 -6.97 -17.05 -7.63
N PHE A 21 -6.46 -17.57 -6.52
CA PHE A 21 -5.30 -18.47 -6.47
C PHE A 21 -5.69 -19.96 -6.41
N LYS A 22 -6.96 -20.28 -6.15
CA LYS A 22 -7.47 -21.65 -6.02
C LYS A 22 -8.24 -22.13 -7.24
N GLU A 23 -9.03 -21.26 -7.86
CA GLU A 23 -10.04 -21.65 -8.83
C GLU A 23 -9.73 -21.08 -10.22
N THR A 24 -9.63 -21.95 -11.23
CA THR A 24 -9.45 -21.52 -12.62
C THR A 24 -10.73 -20.82 -13.10
N GLY A 25 -10.57 -19.58 -13.62
CA GLY A 25 -11.70 -18.75 -14.08
C GLY A 25 -12.24 -17.77 -13.04
N SER A 26 -11.71 -17.77 -11.81
CA SER A 26 -11.94 -16.66 -10.87
C SER A 26 -11.30 -15.37 -11.39
N SER A 27 -11.94 -14.23 -11.13
CA SER A 27 -11.43 -12.90 -11.49
C SER A 27 -11.41 -11.99 -10.26
N ILE A 28 -10.45 -11.06 -10.18
CA ILE A 28 -10.43 -10.08 -9.09
C ILE A 28 -11.72 -9.28 -9.05
N SER A 29 -12.32 -9.00 -10.21
CA SER A 29 -13.56 -8.24 -10.34
C SER A 29 -14.72 -8.81 -9.51
N SER A 30 -14.83 -10.14 -9.37
CA SER A 30 -15.89 -10.78 -8.58
C SER A 30 -15.69 -10.64 -7.07
N CYS A 31 -14.47 -10.32 -6.63
CA CYS A 31 -14.16 -10.13 -5.21
C CYS A 31 -14.44 -8.68 -4.74
N ILE A 32 -14.58 -7.74 -5.67
CA ILE A 32 -14.67 -6.31 -5.35
C ILE A 32 -15.96 -6.00 -4.57
N GLN A 33 -15.79 -5.48 -3.37
CA GLN A 33 -16.85 -4.94 -2.53
C GLN A 33 -16.91 -3.44 -2.73
N LYS A 34 -18.01 -2.95 -3.31
CA LYS A 34 -18.20 -1.52 -3.57
C LYS A 34 -18.57 -0.74 -2.31
N ASP A 35 -18.08 0.50 -2.20
CA ASP A 35 -18.44 1.48 -1.16
C ASP A 35 -18.44 0.86 0.25
N VAL A 36 -17.28 0.41 0.71
CA VAL A 36 -17.17 -0.46 1.90
C VAL A 36 -17.29 0.29 3.23
N VAL A 37 -17.13 1.61 3.21
CA VAL A 37 -17.23 2.47 4.40
C VAL A 37 -18.63 3.06 4.47
N ARG A 38 -19.35 2.66 5.51
CA ARG A 38 -20.73 3.08 5.78
C ARG A 38 -20.86 3.54 7.21
N ASP A 39 -21.79 4.45 7.47
CA ASP A 39 -22.02 5.04 8.79
C ASP A 39 -22.87 4.14 9.72
N SER A 40 -23.43 4.73 10.78
CA SER A 40 -24.32 4.07 11.73
C SER A 40 -25.58 3.50 11.14
N ASP A 41 -26.12 4.20 10.16
CA ASP A 41 -27.45 4.00 9.60
C ASP A 41 -27.38 3.16 8.32
N GLY A 42 -26.16 2.84 7.88
CA GLY A 42 -25.90 1.99 6.71
C GLY A 42 -25.69 2.79 5.43
N GLU A 43 -25.67 4.12 5.52
CA GLU A 43 -25.45 5.01 4.40
C GLU A 43 -23.97 5.05 4.01
N ILE A 44 -23.70 5.34 2.73
CA ILE A 44 -22.32 5.40 2.21
C ILE A 44 -21.62 6.61 2.81
N ALA A 45 -20.62 6.35 3.65
CA ALA A 45 -19.86 7.39 4.34
C ALA A 45 -18.59 7.80 3.58
N LEU A 46 -18.08 6.93 2.70
CA LEU A 46 -17.01 7.24 1.76
C LEU A 46 -17.27 6.54 0.43
N LYS A 47 -17.68 7.32 -0.57
CA LYS A 47 -17.96 6.83 -1.91
C LYS A 47 -16.66 6.59 -2.67
N GLY A 48 -16.62 5.53 -3.46
CA GLY A 48 -15.48 5.18 -4.32
C GLY A 48 -14.35 4.46 -3.60
N LEU A 49 -14.46 4.22 -2.28
CA LEU A 49 -13.56 3.31 -1.58
C LEU A 49 -14.11 1.89 -1.66
N ASP A 50 -13.53 1.11 -2.56
CA ASP A 50 -13.83 -0.29 -2.75
C ASP A 50 -12.77 -1.17 -2.07
N LEU A 51 -13.10 -2.45 -1.84
CA LEU A 51 -12.20 -3.39 -1.18
C LEU A 51 -12.26 -4.75 -1.87
N VAL A 52 -11.09 -5.31 -2.15
CA VAL A 52 -10.93 -6.73 -2.41
C VAL A 52 -10.57 -7.39 -1.07
N PRO A 53 -11.48 -8.14 -0.43
CA PRO A 53 -11.24 -8.62 0.92
C PRO A 53 -10.32 -9.84 0.92
N SER A 54 -9.45 -9.92 1.92
CA SER A 54 -8.75 -11.14 2.32
C SER A 54 -9.45 -11.77 3.52
N SER A 55 -9.14 -13.04 3.81
CA SER A 55 -9.57 -13.71 5.04
C SER A 55 -8.38 -14.43 5.66
N PHE A 56 -8.57 -15.02 6.84
CA PHE A 56 -7.52 -15.82 7.51
C PHE A 56 -6.95 -16.91 6.58
N ASN A 57 -7.79 -17.48 5.71
CA ASN A 57 -7.39 -18.53 4.77
C ASN A 57 -6.37 -18.05 3.72
N LEU A 58 -6.12 -16.74 3.58
CA LEU A 58 -5.03 -16.26 2.72
C LEU A 58 -3.67 -16.82 3.16
N MET A 59 -3.52 -17.24 4.41
CA MET A 59 -2.33 -17.95 4.89
C MET A 59 -2.04 -19.24 4.11
N ASP A 60 -3.05 -19.91 3.55
CA ASP A 60 -2.87 -21.09 2.69
C ASP A 60 -1.99 -20.77 1.48
N LEU A 61 -2.14 -19.55 0.92
CA LEU A 61 -1.34 -19.08 -0.20
C LEU A 61 0.14 -18.99 0.16
N GLU A 62 0.48 -18.76 1.42
CA GLU A 62 1.87 -18.60 1.87
C GLU A 62 2.58 -19.94 2.15
N HIS A 63 1.86 -21.03 2.42
CA HIS A 63 2.45 -22.27 2.95
C HIS A 63 2.04 -23.57 2.25
N GLU A 64 0.84 -23.64 1.65
CA GLU A 64 0.22 -24.95 1.35
C GLU A 64 -0.41 -25.03 -0.04
N LEU A 65 -0.57 -23.91 -0.73
CA LEU A 65 -1.33 -23.88 -1.96
C LEU A 65 -0.51 -24.35 -3.18
N PRO A 66 -0.85 -25.49 -3.82
CA PRO A 66 -0.23 -25.85 -5.09
C PRO A 66 -0.59 -24.80 -6.14
N ASN A 67 0.39 -24.36 -6.91
CA ASN A 67 0.16 -23.42 -7.99
C ASN A 67 -0.45 -24.15 -9.21
N PRO A 68 -1.71 -23.88 -9.58
CA PRO A 68 -2.34 -24.54 -10.72
C PRO A 68 -1.89 -23.97 -12.08
N TRP A 69 -1.13 -22.87 -12.09
CA TRP A 69 -0.65 -22.22 -13.31
C TRP A 69 0.82 -22.54 -13.59
N GLU A 70 1.17 -22.53 -14.89
CA GLU A 70 2.58 -22.63 -15.33
C GLU A 70 3.42 -21.39 -14.99
N LYS A 71 2.76 -20.30 -14.55
CA LYS A 71 3.40 -19.04 -14.16
C LYS A 71 3.35 -18.85 -12.64
N PRO A 72 4.28 -18.08 -12.05
CA PRO A 72 4.22 -17.73 -10.65
C PRO A 72 2.95 -16.96 -10.26
N PHE A 73 2.51 -17.09 -9.01
CA PHE A 73 1.32 -16.40 -8.50
C PHE A 73 1.32 -14.89 -8.75
N TYR A 74 2.47 -14.21 -8.61
CA TYR A 74 2.58 -12.77 -8.86
C TYR A 74 2.33 -12.39 -10.32
N ALA A 75 2.72 -13.25 -11.26
CA ALA A 75 2.50 -13.02 -12.69
C ALA A 75 1.02 -13.23 -13.05
N HIS A 76 0.41 -14.27 -12.49
CA HIS A 76 -1.04 -14.50 -12.62
C HIS A 76 -1.86 -13.35 -12.03
N PHE A 77 -1.55 -12.96 -10.79
CA PHE A 77 -2.22 -11.85 -10.11
C PHE A 77 -2.17 -10.55 -10.91
N TYR A 78 -1.00 -10.19 -11.44
CA TYR A 78 -0.85 -8.97 -12.25
C TYR A 78 -1.73 -8.97 -13.52
N GLN A 79 -1.84 -10.13 -14.19
CA GLN A 79 -2.69 -10.24 -15.37
C GLN A 79 -4.18 -10.10 -15.03
N GLU A 80 -4.60 -10.62 -13.88
CA GLU A 80 -5.98 -10.49 -13.39
C GLU A 80 -6.30 -9.08 -12.85
N LEU A 81 -5.28 -8.34 -12.41
CA LEU A 81 -5.40 -6.96 -11.95
C LEU A 81 -5.55 -5.98 -13.12
N LYS A 82 -4.82 -6.21 -14.23
CA LYS A 82 -4.76 -5.29 -15.37
C LYS A 82 -6.13 -4.83 -15.91
N PRO A 83 -7.16 -5.69 -16.05
CA PRO A 83 -8.46 -5.28 -16.57
C PRO A 83 -9.21 -4.27 -15.69
N ILE A 84 -8.98 -4.29 -14.37
CA ILE A 84 -9.67 -3.42 -13.41
C ILE A 84 -8.88 -2.16 -13.07
N GLU A 85 -7.59 -2.11 -13.43
CA GLU A 85 -6.70 -0.98 -13.11
C GLU A 85 -7.24 0.35 -13.65
N LYS A 86 -7.83 0.32 -14.85
CA LYS A 86 -8.46 1.51 -15.48
C LYS A 86 -9.68 2.07 -14.73
N ASP A 87 -10.24 1.31 -13.79
CA ASP A 87 -11.45 1.70 -13.06
C ASP A 87 -11.11 2.43 -11.74
N TYR A 88 -9.81 2.58 -11.41
CA TYR A 88 -9.34 3.18 -10.16
C TYR A 88 -8.18 4.16 -10.40
N ASP A 89 -8.22 5.32 -9.74
CA ASP A 89 -7.10 6.26 -9.76
C ASP A 89 -5.90 5.73 -8.94
N TYR A 90 -6.19 4.99 -7.86
CA TYR A 90 -5.18 4.41 -6.97
C TYR A 90 -5.59 3.03 -6.50
N ILE A 91 -4.64 2.09 -6.47
CA ILE A 91 -4.80 0.76 -5.86
C ILE A 91 -3.77 0.63 -4.74
N PHE A 92 -4.26 0.39 -3.52
CA PHE A 92 -3.41 0.15 -2.35
C PHE A 92 -3.38 -1.33 -1.99
N PHE A 93 -2.18 -1.86 -1.75
CA PHE A 93 -1.99 -3.21 -1.24
C PHE A 93 -1.59 -3.16 0.23
N ASP A 94 -2.48 -3.61 1.12
CA ASP A 94 -2.13 -3.87 2.52
C ASP A 94 -1.55 -5.28 2.63
N CYS A 95 -0.26 -5.37 2.97
CA CYS A 95 0.49 -6.61 2.92
C CYS A 95 0.73 -7.19 4.31
N PRO A 96 0.71 -8.52 4.47
CA PRO A 96 1.18 -9.16 5.70
C PRO A 96 2.66 -8.84 5.93
N PRO A 97 3.16 -8.95 7.18
CA PRO A 97 4.54 -8.59 7.54
C PRO A 97 5.60 -9.57 6.99
N SER A 98 5.17 -10.68 6.38
CA SER A 98 6.04 -11.64 5.70
C SER A 98 6.48 -11.12 4.32
N PHE A 99 7.37 -11.83 3.62
CA PHE A 99 7.70 -11.55 2.21
C PHE A 99 7.51 -12.81 1.35
N PHE A 100 6.36 -13.46 1.51
CA PHE A 100 5.94 -14.64 0.75
C PHE A 100 5.06 -14.24 -0.44
N HIS A 101 4.16 -15.13 -0.87
CA HIS A 101 3.42 -14.99 -2.12
C HIS A 101 2.52 -13.76 -2.19
N ALA A 102 1.75 -13.42 -1.14
CA ALA A 102 0.85 -12.26 -1.18
C ALA A 102 1.61 -10.91 -1.32
N PRO A 103 2.61 -10.59 -0.47
CA PRO A 103 3.46 -9.41 -0.66
C PRO A 103 4.18 -9.39 -2.02
N GLN A 104 4.63 -10.53 -2.53
CA GLN A 104 5.26 -10.61 -3.85
C GLN A 104 4.29 -10.23 -4.98
N CYS A 105 3.01 -10.63 -4.90
CA CYS A 105 1.97 -10.23 -5.85
C CYS A 105 1.77 -8.71 -5.83
N ALA A 106 1.67 -8.12 -4.64
CA ALA A 106 1.55 -6.68 -4.46
C ALA A 106 2.77 -5.93 -5.03
N VAL A 107 3.99 -6.33 -4.66
CA VAL A 107 5.23 -5.70 -5.12
C VAL A 107 5.40 -5.82 -6.63
N PHE A 108 5.09 -6.96 -7.23
CA PHE A 108 5.19 -7.15 -8.68
C PHE A 108 4.22 -6.23 -9.46
N SER A 109 3.10 -5.88 -8.85
CA SER A 109 2.03 -5.08 -9.46
C SER A 109 2.10 -3.59 -9.12
N SER A 110 3.06 -3.16 -8.29
CA SER A 110 3.12 -1.79 -7.77
C SER A 110 4.14 -0.93 -8.52
N GLU A 111 3.81 0.35 -8.71
CA GLU A 111 4.75 1.40 -9.18
C GLU A 111 5.53 2.03 -8.03
N HIS A 112 4.93 2.04 -6.84
CA HIS A 112 5.43 2.76 -5.68
C HIS A 112 5.28 1.92 -4.41
N ILE A 113 6.27 2.03 -3.52
CA ILE A 113 6.24 1.42 -2.18
C ILE A 113 6.46 2.53 -1.15
N ILE A 114 5.60 2.56 -0.14
CA ILE A 114 5.77 3.38 1.05
C ILE A 114 6.05 2.44 2.20
N VAL A 115 7.08 2.73 2.99
CA VAL A 115 7.47 1.87 4.12
C VAL A 115 6.98 2.51 5.42
N PRO A 116 5.87 2.02 6.03
CA PRO A 116 5.52 2.42 7.37
C PRO A 116 6.51 1.85 8.37
N ALA A 117 7.06 2.69 9.26
CA ALA A 117 8.06 2.28 10.24
C ALA A 117 7.87 3.00 11.57
N ASN A 118 8.15 2.32 12.69
CA ASN A 118 8.30 3.00 13.96
C ASN A 118 9.70 3.60 14.06
N PRO A 119 9.91 4.68 14.83
CA PRO A 119 11.23 5.25 15.07
C PRO A 119 12.02 4.41 16.09
N ASP A 120 12.29 3.14 15.78
CA ASP A 120 13.01 2.21 16.64
C ASP A 120 14.06 1.38 15.89
N ALA A 121 14.95 0.73 16.65
CA ALA A 121 16.06 -0.03 16.10
C ALA A 121 15.61 -1.23 15.25
N LEU A 122 14.49 -1.88 15.62
CA LEU A 122 13.97 -3.04 14.90
C LEU A 122 13.44 -2.63 13.52
N SER A 123 12.79 -1.48 13.43
CA SER A 123 12.27 -0.93 12.17
C SER A 123 13.40 -0.51 11.24
N ILE A 124 14.51 0.01 11.77
CA ILE A 124 15.72 0.31 10.97
C ILE A 124 16.32 -0.97 10.38
N ILE A 125 16.42 -2.03 11.18
CA ILE A 125 16.87 -3.36 10.70
C ILE A 125 15.88 -3.92 9.68
N GLY A 126 14.59 -3.81 9.95
CA GLY A 126 13.51 -4.25 9.06
C GLY A 126 13.58 -3.56 7.69
N PHE A 127 13.84 -2.26 7.64
CA PHE A 127 14.03 -1.54 6.39
C PHE A 127 15.22 -2.10 5.59
N HIS A 128 16.36 -2.34 6.23
CA HIS A 128 17.52 -2.95 5.55
C HIS A 128 17.18 -4.32 4.95
N LEU A 129 16.53 -5.19 5.72
CA LEU A 129 16.10 -6.52 5.26
C LEU A 129 15.07 -6.44 4.11
N LEU A 130 14.15 -5.47 4.18
CA LEU A 130 13.18 -5.22 3.11
C LEU A 130 13.89 -4.90 1.79
N ILE A 131 14.88 -4.01 1.79
CA ILE A 131 15.64 -3.67 0.56
C ILE A 131 16.31 -4.92 -0.03
N GLU A 132 16.93 -5.76 0.80
CA GLU A 132 17.58 -6.99 0.33
C GLU A 132 16.57 -7.97 -0.29
N LYS A 133 15.38 -8.11 0.32
CA LYS A 133 14.31 -8.96 -0.21
C LYS A 133 13.74 -8.42 -1.52
N LEU A 134 13.52 -7.11 -1.62
CA LEU A 134 13.07 -6.47 -2.86
C LEU A 134 14.09 -6.67 -3.98
N GLU A 135 15.38 -6.52 -3.70
CA GLU A 135 16.44 -6.75 -4.69
C GLU A 135 16.52 -8.21 -5.16
N SER A 136 16.39 -9.16 -4.23
CA SER A 136 16.33 -10.59 -4.57
C SER A 136 15.12 -10.91 -5.44
N PHE A 137 13.95 -10.38 -5.07
CA PHE A 137 12.71 -10.59 -5.82
C PHE A 137 12.71 -9.91 -7.19
N ARG A 138 13.30 -8.72 -7.30
CA ARG A 138 13.51 -8.04 -8.59
C ARG A 138 14.25 -8.93 -9.58
N LYS A 139 15.35 -9.56 -9.14
CA LYS A 139 16.12 -10.50 -9.98
C LYS A 139 15.32 -11.76 -10.33
N GLN A 140 14.63 -12.34 -9.35
CA GLN A 140 13.81 -13.54 -9.54
C GLN A 140 12.65 -13.32 -10.53
N SER A 141 12.04 -12.14 -10.47
CA SER A 141 10.83 -11.80 -11.23
C SER A 141 11.12 -11.17 -12.60
N LEU A 142 12.40 -10.90 -12.93
CA LEU A 142 12.82 -10.08 -14.08
C LEU A 142 12.19 -10.52 -15.41
N ARG A 143 12.26 -11.81 -15.74
CA ARG A 143 11.69 -12.35 -16.99
C ARG A 143 10.19 -12.05 -17.10
N TRP A 144 9.41 -12.37 -16.06
CA TRP A 144 7.96 -12.14 -16.07
C TRP A 144 7.61 -10.66 -16.16
N ARG A 145 8.44 -9.83 -15.56
CA ARG A 145 8.34 -8.38 -15.63
C ARG A 145 8.46 -7.86 -17.05
N GLU A 146 9.48 -8.30 -17.77
CA GLU A 146 9.72 -7.93 -19.16
C GLU A 146 8.60 -8.46 -20.05
N ASP A 147 8.25 -9.75 -19.92
CA ASP A 147 7.21 -10.41 -20.69
C ASP A 147 5.84 -9.73 -20.53
N LEU A 148 5.49 -9.33 -19.31
CA LEU A 148 4.19 -8.71 -18.98
C LEU A 148 4.22 -7.18 -18.97
N LYS A 149 5.38 -6.56 -19.21
CA LYS A 149 5.61 -5.11 -19.07
C LYS A 149 5.13 -4.59 -17.70
N ALA A 150 5.45 -5.31 -16.63
CA ALA A 150 5.04 -4.96 -15.27
C ALA A 150 5.87 -3.79 -14.69
N PRO A 151 5.26 -2.88 -13.91
CA PRO A 151 5.90 -1.65 -13.41
C PRO A 151 7.00 -1.96 -12.41
N LEU A 152 8.09 -1.18 -12.30
CA LEU A 152 9.16 -1.37 -11.30
C LEU A 152 8.92 -0.52 -10.05
N PRO A 153 8.60 -1.12 -8.88
CA PRO A 153 8.24 -0.35 -7.71
C PRO A 153 9.43 0.45 -7.24
N GLN A 154 9.21 1.75 -7.09
CA GLN A 154 10.14 2.65 -6.46
C GLN A 154 9.74 2.86 -5.00
N ILE A 155 10.72 2.78 -4.10
CA ILE A 155 10.48 3.17 -2.71
C ILE A 155 10.40 4.69 -2.67
N LEU A 156 9.22 5.21 -2.34
CA LEU A 156 8.98 6.65 -2.21
C LEU A 156 9.62 7.20 -0.94
N GLY A 157 9.64 6.41 0.13
CA GLY A 157 10.18 6.82 1.40
C GLY A 157 9.66 6.03 2.58
N ILE A 158 10.03 6.48 3.76
CA ILE A 158 9.65 5.90 5.04
C ILE A 158 8.66 6.85 5.72
N SER A 159 7.45 6.36 6.01
CA SER A 159 6.45 7.08 6.79
C SER A 159 6.57 6.67 8.25
N LEU A 160 6.97 7.60 9.13
CA LEU A 160 7.04 7.30 10.55
C LEU A 160 5.62 7.18 11.14
N ASN A 161 5.37 6.06 11.80
CA ASN A 161 4.10 5.74 12.42
C ASN A 161 4.22 5.60 13.94
N ALA A 162 3.08 5.74 14.63
CA ALA A 162 2.94 5.56 16.07
C ALA A 162 3.97 6.33 16.91
N VAL A 163 4.35 7.54 16.48
CA VAL A 163 5.34 8.36 17.19
C VAL A 163 4.75 8.85 18.51
N LYS A 164 5.32 8.42 19.64
CA LYS A 164 4.87 8.80 20.97
C LYS A 164 5.36 10.20 21.34
N LEU A 165 4.48 11.01 21.91
CA LEU A 165 4.81 12.37 22.35
C LEU A 165 5.97 12.34 23.37
N GLY A 166 6.94 13.23 23.21
CA GLY A 166 8.11 13.32 24.09
C GLY A 166 9.19 12.27 23.87
N THR A 167 9.02 11.38 22.88
CA THR A 167 10.11 10.46 22.47
C THR A 167 11.12 11.22 21.62
N ASN A 168 12.40 11.17 21.99
CA ASN A 168 13.46 11.65 21.10
C ASN A 168 13.60 10.66 19.93
N ILE A 169 13.36 11.15 18.72
CA ILE A 169 13.42 10.37 17.48
C ILE A 169 14.61 10.80 16.60
N ASP A 170 15.47 11.71 17.07
CA ASP A 170 16.57 12.27 16.29
C ASP A 170 17.53 11.15 15.87
N VAL A 171 17.93 10.30 16.82
CA VAL A 171 18.83 9.17 16.55
C VAL A 171 18.21 8.14 15.60
N PRO A 172 16.97 7.65 15.79
CA PRO A 172 16.31 6.82 14.79
C PRO A 172 16.20 7.47 13.41
N LEU A 173 15.85 8.75 13.34
CA LEU A 173 15.70 9.51 12.10
C LEU A 173 17.02 9.62 11.34
N GLU A 174 18.09 10.03 12.02
CA GLU A 174 19.45 10.06 11.46
C GLU A 174 19.86 8.68 10.91
N ARG A 175 19.56 7.61 11.64
CA ARG A 175 19.88 6.24 11.21
C ARG A 175 19.08 5.81 9.98
N PHE A 176 17.79 6.15 9.90
CA PHE A 176 17.00 5.87 8.70
C PHE A 176 17.53 6.64 7.50
N ASN A 177 17.82 7.94 7.65
CA ASN A 177 18.39 8.75 6.57
C ASN A 177 19.73 8.20 6.09
N ALA A 178 20.64 7.85 7.01
CA ALA A 178 21.91 7.22 6.65
C ALA A 178 21.74 5.88 5.91
N GLN A 179 20.71 5.09 6.26
CA GLN A 179 20.38 3.86 5.53
C GLN A 179 19.88 4.15 4.11
N ILE A 180 18.97 5.11 3.96
CA ILE A 180 18.45 5.52 2.65
C ILE A 180 19.58 6.03 1.76
N GLU A 181 20.43 6.95 2.26
CA GLU A 181 21.58 7.48 1.54
C GLU A 181 22.54 6.36 1.09
N ARG A 182 22.84 5.42 1.99
CA ARG A 182 23.68 4.26 1.68
C ARG A 182 23.10 3.41 0.56
N PHE A 183 21.78 3.21 0.53
CA PHE A 183 21.12 2.42 -0.50
C PHE A 183 20.92 3.19 -1.81
N ALA A 184 20.70 4.50 -1.74
CA ALA A 184 20.66 5.38 -2.90
C ALA A 184 22.02 5.39 -3.61
N ALA A 185 23.13 5.48 -2.88
CA ALA A 185 24.48 5.36 -3.43
C ALA A 185 24.76 4.00 -4.11
N GLN A 186 23.96 2.96 -3.80
CA GLN A 186 24.02 1.64 -4.41
C GLN A 186 22.97 1.45 -5.53
N ASN A 187 22.23 2.49 -5.91
CA ASN A 187 21.11 2.43 -6.87
C ASN A 187 20.01 1.42 -6.48
N LYS A 188 19.84 1.15 -5.18
CA LYS A 188 18.80 0.24 -4.65
C LYS A 188 17.52 0.98 -4.26
N VAL A 189 17.63 2.28 -4.02
CA VAL A 189 16.53 3.17 -3.66
C VAL A 189 16.69 4.46 -4.49
N PRO A 190 15.61 5.10 -4.95
CA PRO A 190 15.72 6.38 -5.66
C PRO A 190 16.39 7.46 -4.80
N GLU A 191 17.16 8.37 -5.40
CA GLU A 191 17.79 9.50 -4.69
C GLU A 191 16.78 10.42 -4.00
N ARG A 192 15.56 10.48 -4.55
CA ARG A 192 14.44 11.26 -3.98
C ARG A 192 13.80 10.63 -2.75
N ALA A 193 14.12 9.37 -2.43
CA ALA A 193 13.54 8.71 -1.27
C ALA A 193 14.03 9.36 0.01
N CYS A 194 13.13 9.57 0.97
CA CYS A 194 13.47 10.15 2.26
C CYS A 194 12.60 9.56 3.37
N VAL A 195 12.99 9.81 4.61
CA VAL A 195 12.01 9.74 5.70
C VAL A 195 11.08 10.93 5.55
N PHE A 196 9.77 10.67 5.54
CA PHE A 196 8.79 11.74 5.40
C PHE A 196 8.89 12.68 6.62
N PRO A 197 8.89 14.01 6.39
CA PRO A 197 8.87 14.96 7.49
C PRO A 197 7.54 14.88 8.27
N GLU A 198 6.45 14.50 7.59
CA GLU A 198 5.17 14.20 8.23
C GLU A 198 5.26 12.92 9.06
N GLN A 199 4.81 13.01 10.31
CA GLN A 199 4.79 11.90 11.24
C GLN A 199 3.36 11.62 11.66
N ILE A 200 3.01 10.33 11.71
CA ILE A 200 1.75 9.89 12.28
C ILE A 200 1.97 9.65 13.78
N ARG A 201 1.38 10.51 14.61
CA ARG A 201 1.50 10.38 16.06
C ARG A 201 0.73 9.17 16.60
N HIS A 202 1.25 8.59 17.68
CA HIS A 202 0.50 7.60 18.43
C HIS A 202 -0.76 8.23 19.05
N SER A 203 -1.91 7.58 18.89
CA SER A 203 -3.15 7.98 19.57
C SER A 203 -4.10 6.81 19.76
N VAL A 204 -4.67 6.72 20.96
CA VAL A 204 -5.75 5.78 21.31
C VAL A 204 -7.02 5.99 20.48
N THR A 205 -7.17 7.14 19.81
CA THR A 205 -8.29 7.38 18.89
C THR A 205 -8.22 6.52 17.65
N VAL A 206 -7.02 6.11 17.22
CA VAL A 206 -6.82 5.20 16.08
C VAL A 206 -7.43 3.84 16.38
N GLU A 207 -7.16 3.29 17.55
CA GLU A 207 -7.75 2.02 18.00
C GLU A 207 -9.29 2.09 18.03
N ARG A 208 -9.85 3.21 18.52
CA ARG A 208 -11.30 3.43 18.51
C ARG A 208 -11.87 3.45 17.09
N ALA A 209 -11.14 4.00 16.14
CA ALA A 209 -11.57 4.06 14.75
C ALA A 209 -11.57 2.71 14.05
N VAL A 210 -10.54 1.91 14.31
CA VAL A 210 -10.48 0.52 13.88
C VAL A 210 -11.68 -0.26 14.43
N LEU A 211 -11.99 -0.13 15.72
CA LEU A 211 -13.15 -0.80 16.34
C LEU A 211 -14.49 -0.40 15.73
N GLN A 212 -14.62 0.84 15.25
CA GLN A 212 -15.82 1.33 14.59
C GLN A 212 -15.86 0.99 13.08
N GLY A 213 -14.75 0.49 12.53
CA GLY A 213 -14.61 0.21 11.10
C GLY A 213 -14.72 1.47 10.23
N LEU A 214 -14.36 2.63 10.78
CA LEU A 214 -14.38 3.93 10.12
C LEU A 214 -12.95 4.48 9.98
N PRO A 215 -12.57 5.04 8.81
CA PRO A 215 -11.32 5.76 8.66
C PRO A 215 -11.21 6.92 9.67
N MET A 216 -10.00 7.15 10.18
CA MET A 216 -9.72 8.20 11.17
C MET A 216 -10.22 9.58 10.76
N VAL A 217 -10.10 9.91 9.47
CA VAL A 217 -10.52 11.20 8.90
C VAL A 217 -12.04 11.44 9.03
N LEU A 218 -12.85 10.39 9.05
CA LEU A 218 -14.31 10.48 9.21
C LEU A 218 -14.76 10.55 10.67
N MET A 219 -13.88 10.24 11.62
CA MET A 219 -14.17 10.26 13.06
C MET A 219 -13.83 11.59 13.74
N SER A 220 -13.36 12.57 12.98
CA SER A 220 -12.77 13.84 13.43
C SER A 220 -13.73 14.82 14.13
N LYS A 221 -14.92 14.41 14.58
CA LYS A 221 -15.88 15.27 15.33
C LYS A 221 -15.42 15.68 16.75
N ARG A 222 -14.26 15.24 17.24
CA ARG A 222 -13.67 15.60 18.56
C ARG A 222 -12.19 15.99 18.39
N GLU A 223 -11.71 16.99 19.13
CA GLU A 223 -10.37 17.60 19.02
C GLU A 223 -9.19 16.62 18.90
N ALA A 224 -9.13 15.58 19.74
CA ALA A 224 -8.04 14.60 19.70
C ALA A 224 -8.04 13.75 18.41
N SER A 225 -9.21 13.53 17.80
CA SER A 225 -9.35 12.84 16.52
C SER A 225 -8.90 13.73 15.35
N ILE A 226 -8.97 15.06 15.49
CA ILE A 226 -8.61 16.01 14.43
C ILE A 226 -7.11 15.97 14.17
N LYS A 227 -6.27 16.07 15.20
CA LYS A 227 -4.81 16.16 15.02
C LYS A 227 -4.19 14.94 14.33
N VAL A 228 -4.68 13.74 14.64
CA VAL A 228 -4.19 12.50 14.01
C VAL A 228 -4.73 12.38 12.58
N ALA A 229 -5.98 12.79 12.34
CA ALA A 229 -6.52 12.86 10.98
C ALA A 229 -5.71 13.84 10.12
N GLU A 230 -5.29 14.98 10.66
CA GLU A 230 -4.41 15.94 9.98
C GLU A 230 -3.03 15.34 9.66
N ASP A 231 -2.47 14.50 10.53
CA ASP A 231 -1.22 13.78 10.22
C ASP A 231 -1.38 12.91 8.98
N TYR A 232 -2.45 12.08 8.93
CA TYR A 232 -2.75 11.27 7.76
C TYR A 232 -2.98 12.13 6.50
N ILE A 233 -3.70 13.25 6.61
CA ILE A 233 -3.94 14.16 5.47
C ILE A 233 -2.63 14.72 4.93
N ARG A 234 -1.72 15.21 5.81
CA ARG A 234 -0.43 15.74 5.37
C ARG A 234 0.44 14.65 4.76
N THR A 235 0.48 13.45 5.36
CA THR A 235 1.19 12.30 4.78
C THR A 235 0.63 11.95 3.40
N THR A 236 -0.69 11.96 3.22
CA THR A 236 -1.32 11.74 1.91
C THR A 236 -0.95 12.81 0.90
N GLN A 237 -0.98 14.10 1.27
CA GLN A 237 -0.54 15.19 0.40
C GLN A 237 0.91 14.99 -0.05
N ARG A 238 1.80 14.60 0.87
CA ARG A 238 3.18 14.28 0.54
C ARG A 238 3.30 13.13 -0.46
N ILE A 239 2.52 12.06 -0.26
CA ILE A 239 2.51 10.92 -1.20
C ILE A 239 2.06 11.41 -2.59
N LEU A 240 1.00 12.20 -2.66
CA LEU A 240 0.50 12.77 -3.92
C LEU A 240 1.56 13.64 -4.62
N GLU A 241 2.30 14.47 -3.87
CA GLU A 241 3.41 15.26 -4.43
C GLU A 241 4.54 14.38 -4.99
N LEU A 242 4.82 13.25 -4.34
CA LEU A 242 5.89 12.33 -4.75
C LEU A 242 5.47 11.43 -5.91
N THR A 243 4.17 11.15 -6.07
CA THR A 243 3.63 10.33 -7.16
C THR A 243 3.14 11.15 -8.35
N ALA A 244 2.85 12.43 -8.16
CA ALA A 244 2.57 13.35 -9.27
C ALA A 244 3.78 13.34 -10.21
N GLU A 245 3.56 12.83 -11.43
CA GLU A 245 4.55 12.91 -12.49
C GLU A 245 4.99 14.37 -12.63
N LYS A 246 6.31 14.64 -12.58
CA LYS A 246 6.77 15.88 -13.20
C LYS A 246 6.34 15.77 -14.66
N PRO A 247 5.60 16.74 -15.23
CA PRO A 247 5.23 16.69 -16.63
C PRO A 247 6.50 16.44 -17.45
N SER A 248 6.37 15.64 -18.50
CA SER A 248 7.47 15.46 -19.45
C SER A 248 7.98 16.84 -19.91
N PRO A 249 9.26 16.98 -20.29
CA PRO A 249 9.78 18.26 -20.81
C PRO A 249 8.94 18.83 -21.96
N GLU A 250 8.26 17.96 -22.71
CA GLU A 250 7.33 18.30 -23.79
C GLU A 250 6.01 18.90 -23.26
N GLU A 251 5.43 18.33 -22.20
CA GLU A 251 4.21 18.86 -21.55
C GLU A 251 4.46 20.16 -20.77
N ALA A 252 5.64 20.30 -20.15
CA ALA A 252 6.06 21.55 -19.52
C ALA A 252 6.24 22.68 -20.56
N SER A 253 6.67 22.34 -21.78
CA SER A 253 6.79 23.31 -22.88
C SER A 253 5.42 23.70 -23.45
N LEU A 254 4.46 22.76 -23.50
CA LEU A 254 3.08 23.03 -23.92
C LEU A 254 2.34 23.91 -22.89
N LEU A 255 2.53 23.68 -21.59
CA LEU A 255 1.90 24.52 -20.55
C LEU A 255 2.44 25.96 -20.55
N ASN A 256 3.70 26.16 -20.94
CA ASN A 256 4.29 27.49 -21.10
C ASN A 256 3.82 28.24 -22.37
N SER A 257 3.27 27.55 -23.38
CA SER A 257 2.75 28.18 -24.59
C SER A 257 1.28 28.62 -24.46
N PHE A 258 0.53 28.09 -23.49
CA PHE A 258 -0.82 28.54 -23.16
C PHE A 258 -0.87 29.72 -22.16
N GLY A 259 0.27 30.10 -21.57
CA GLY A 259 0.40 31.23 -20.65
C GLY A 259 0.81 32.56 -21.31
N GLN A 260 0.98 32.59 -22.63
CA GLN A 260 1.24 33.81 -23.41
C GLN A 260 0.23 33.93 -24.56
N ASN A 261 -1.01 34.28 -24.23
CA ASN A 261 -1.93 35.02 -25.09
C ASN A 261 -2.99 35.71 -24.21
#